data_AF-A0A3D1TWN8-F1
#
_entry.id   AF-A0A3D1TWN8-F1
#
_cell.length_a   1.000
_cell.length_b   1.000
_cell.length_c   1.000
_cell.angle_alpha   90.00
_cell.angle_beta   90.00
_cell.angle_gamma   90.00
#
_symmetry.space_group_name_H-M   'P 1'
#
loop_
_entity.id
_entity.type
_entity.pdbx_description
1 polymer ?
#
loop_
_entity_poly.entity_id
_entity_poly.type
_entity_poly.pdbx_seq_one_letter_code
_entity_poly.pdbx_strand_id
1 'polypeptide(L)'
;MGTPYPRLIADLTELWATSGDDAERHRLLGELITYVDANREGIENYVRYGAQGSGAIEKTMDVAVGRRLKAKGTSWFRPGAHRLLSLRILKQDRTWDRYWQARRSRTSLLAALETAHPCGTLDATGSHVIVSAGQ
;
A
#
# COMPACT_ATOMS: atom_id res chain seq x y z
N MET A 1 11.22 -15.08 -16.50
CA MET A 1 11.25 -13.67 -16.95
C MET A 1 12.13 -12.93 -15.95
N GLY A 2 13.39 -12.64 -16.30
CA GLY A 2 14.33 -11.97 -15.39
C GLY A 2 13.89 -10.53 -15.14
N THR A 3 14.20 -9.98 -13.96
CA THR A 3 13.94 -8.58 -13.68
C THR A 3 14.68 -7.71 -14.71
N PRO A 4 14.01 -6.78 -15.42
CA PRO A 4 14.67 -5.92 -16.43
C PRO A 4 15.62 -4.90 -15.79
N TYR A 5 15.49 -4.72 -14.48
CA TYR A 5 16.20 -3.73 -13.67
C TYR A 5 17.75 -3.83 -13.73
N PRO A 6 18.38 -5.01 -13.53
CA PRO A 6 19.83 -5.15 -13.66
C PRO A 6 20.38 -4.79 -15.04
N ARG A 7 19.60 -4.98 -16.12
CA ARG A 7 20.03 -4.63 -17.47
C ARG A 7 19.99 -3.11 -17.71
N LEU A 8 18.92 -2.43 -17.27
CA LEU A 8 18.81 -0.98 -17.42
C LEU A 8 19.96 -0.23 -16.72
N ILE A 9 20.29 -0.61 -15.48
CA ILE A 9 21.40 0.02 -14.75
C ILE A 9 22.75 -0.27 -15.42
N ALA A 10 22.95 -1.49 -15.94
CA ALA A 10 24.17 -1.83 -16.67
C ALA A 10 24.32 -0.98 -17.93
N ASP A 11 23.27 -0.88 -18.75
CA ASP A 11 23.26 -0.07 -19.98
C ASP A 11 23.53 1.41 -19.68
N LEU A 12 22.89 1.97 -18.63
CA LEU A 12 23.12 3.35 -18.20
C LEU A 12 24.55 3.58 -17.67
N THR A 13 25.11 2.62 -16.95
CA THR A 13 26.47 2.70 -16.41
C THR A 13 27.51 2.67 -17.53
N GLU A 14 27.29 1.85 -18.56
CA GLU A 14 28.15 1.83 -19.76
C GLU A 14 28.06 3.16 -20.53
N LEU A 15 26.87 3.71 -20.69
CA LEU A 15 26.68 5.03 -21.30
C LEU A 15 27.36 6.15 -20.51
N TRP A 16 27.34 6.07 -19.18
CA TRP A 16 28.02 7.01 -18.30
C TRP A 16 29.55 6.89 -18.39
N ALA A 17 30.09 5.66 -18.43
CA ALA A 17 31.52 5.42 -18.58
C ALA A 17 32.07 5.94 -19.92
N THR A 18 31.26 5.85 -20.98
CA THR A 18 31.61 6.32 -22.34
C THR A 18 31.31 7.81 -22.57
N SER A 19 30.80 8.53 -21.57
CA SER A 19 30.44 9.95 -21.71
C SER A 19 31.43 10.95 -21.16
N GLY A 20 32.63 10.52 -20.76
CA GLY A 20 33.63 11.37 -20.09
C GLY A 20 34.04 12.65 -20.84
N ASP A 21 33.94 12.65 -22.18
CA ASP A 21 34.28 13.82 -23.01
C ASP A 21 33.21 14.92 -23.00
N ASP A 22 32.00 14.61 -22.54
CA ASP A 22 30.89 15.54 -22.38
C ASP A 22 30.51 15.61 -20.89
N ALA A 23 31.07 16.59 -20.20
CA ALA A 23 30.91 16.76 -18.76
C ALA A 23 29.44 16.90 -18.33
N GLU A 24 28.61 17.54 -19.15
CA GLU A 24 27.19 17.73 -18.83
C GLU A 24 26.42 16.42 -19.04
N ARG A 25 26.66 15.71 -20.15
CA ARG A 25 26.08 14.38 -20.36
C ARG A 25 26.48 13.40 -19.27
N HIS A 26 27.75 13.43 -18.85
CA HIS A 26 28.27 12.59 -17.78
C HIS A 26 27.61 12.90 -16.42
N ARG A 27 27.40 14.18 -16.10
CA ARG A 27 26.66 14.59 -14.91
C ARG A 27 25.21 14.11 -14.94
N LEU A 28 24.49 14.36 -16.04
CA LEU A 28 23.08 14.00 -16.20
C LEU A 28 22.85 12.49 -16.15
N LEU A 29 23.74 11.69 -16.74
CA LEU A 29 23.68 10.23 -16.65
C LEU A 29 23.89 9.74 -15.21
N GLY A 30 24.82 10.35 -14.47
CA GLY A 30 25.01 10.04 -13.05
C GLY A 30 23.77 10.35 -12.20
N GLU A 31 23.11 11.48 -12.44
CA GLU A 31 21.84 11.84 -11.79
C GLU A 31 20.71 10.87 -12.13
N LEU A 32 20.60 10.46 -13.40
CA LEU A 32 19.60 9.49 -13.84
C LEU A 32 19.83 8.11 -13.21
N ILE A 33 21.06 7.61 -13.17
CA ILE A 33 21.41 6.35 -12.50
C ILE A 33 21.01 6.42 -11.04
N THR A 34 21.36 7.50 -10.35
CA THR A 34 21.02 7.71 -8.93
C THR A 34 19.51 7.73 -8.72
N TYR A 35 18.77 8.40 -9.59
CA TYR A 35 17.31 8.46 -9.53
C TYR A 35 16.67 7.09 -9.75
N VAL A 36 17.06 6.37 -10.80
CA VAL A 36 16.53 5.04 -11.11
C VAL A 36 16.81 4.09 -9.94
N ASP A 37 18.00 4.17 -9.34
CA ASP A 37 18.39 3.32 -8.23
C ASP A 37 17.61 3.59 -6.94
N ALA A 38 17.49 4.86 -6.58
CA ALA A 38 16.69 5.28 -5.43
C ALA A 38 15.20 4.90 -5.56
N ASN A 39 14.69 4.76 -6.79
CA ASN A 39 13.27 4.49 -7.06
C ASN A 39 12.98 3.07 -7.57
N ARG A 40 13.94 2.14 -7.45
CA ARG A 40 13.85 0.78 -8.01
C ARG A 40 12.54 0.05 -7.70
N GLU A 41 12.09 0.12 -6.45
CA GLU A 41 10.87 -0.56 -5.98
C GLU A 41 9.62 0.00 -6.66
N GLY A 42 9.59 1.32 -6.91
CA GLY A 42 8.51 1.96 -7.65
C GLY A 42 8.49 1.54 -9.11
N ILE A 43 9.66 1.44 -9.75
CA ILE A 43 9.82 1.06 -11.16
C ILE A 43 9.41 -0.41 -11.37
N GLU A 44 9.82 -1.32 -10.50
CA GLU A 44 9.40 -2.73 -10.56
C GLU A 44 7.89 -2.89 -10.41
N ASN A 45 7.26 -2.08 -9.56
CA ASN A 45 5.81 -2.08 -9.42
C ASN A 45 5.09 -1.68 -10.72
N TYR A 46 5.64 -0.79 -11.54
CA TYR A 46 5.05 -0.46 -12.86
C TYR A 46 4.95 -1.68 -13.78
N VAL A 47 5.99 -2.54 -13.80
CA VAL A 47 5.98 -3.77 -14.60
C VAL A 47 4.84 -4.70 -14.15
N ARG A 48 4.54 -4.73 -12.85
CA ARG A 48 3.49 -5.56 -12.27
C ARG A 48 2.07 -5.12 -12.64
N TYR A 49 1.83 -3.82 -12.73
CA TYR A 49 0.49 -3.25 -12.98
C TYR A 49 0.27 -2.76 -14.42
N GLY A 50 1.30 -2.91 -15.28
CA GLY A 50 1.32 -2.41 -16.65
C GLY A 50 1.60 -0.91 -16.72
N ALA A 51 2.11 -0.45 -17.86
CA ALA A 51 2.28 0.97 -18.12
C ALA A 51 0.90 1.65 -18.18
N GLN A 52 0.58 2.39 -17.12
CA GLN A 52 -0.62 3.23 -17.09
C GLN A 52 -0.27 4.60 -17.70
N GLY A 53 -1.13 5.11 -18.57
CA GLY A 53 -0.96 6.47 -19.08
C GLY A 53 -1.00 7.49 -17.93
N SER A 54 -0.13 8.49 -17.98
CA SER A 54 -0.01 9.50 -16.91
C SER A 54 -1.35 10.18 -16.60
N GLY A 55 -2.20 10.39 -17.61
CA GLY A 55 -3.52 11.02 -17.44
C GLY A 55 -4.45 10.29 -16.47
N ALA A 56 -4.43 8.96 -16.41
CA ALA A 56 -5.22 8.20 -15.44
C ALA A 56 -4.70 8.39 -14.01
N ILE A 57 -3.37 8.45 -13.86
CA ILE A 57 -2.70 8.70 -12.57
C ILE A 57 -2.98 10.13 -12.11
N GLU A 58 -2.78 11.11 -12.99
CA GLU A 58 -3.04 12.53 -12.73
C GLU A 58 -4.50 12.76 -12.37
N LYS A 59 -5.43 12.13 -13.08
CA LYS A 59 -6.85 12.26 -12.77
C LYS A 59 -7.22 11.65 -11.43
N THR A 60 -6.61 10.51 -11.09
CA THR A 60 -6.78 9.89 -9.77
C THR A 60 -6.24 10.78 -8.67
N MET A 61 -5.07 11.41 -8.89
CA MET A 61 -4.49 12.37 -7.95
C MET A 61 -5.37 13.62 -7.76
N ASP A 62 -5.90 14.21 -8.84
CA ASP A 62 -6.86 15.32 -8.77
C ASP A 62 -8.08 14.95 -7.91
N VAL A 63 -8.71 13.82 -8.21
CA VAL A 63 -9.98 13.41 -7.60
C VAL A 63 -9.81 12.92 -6.15
N ALA A 64 -8.74 12.18 -5.85
CA ALA A 64 -8.51 11.59 -4.53
C ALA A 64 -7.80 12.56 -3.58
N VAL A 65 -6.79 13.29 -4.07
CA VAL A 65 -5.94 14.19 -3.25
C VAL A 65 -6.32 15.65 -3.48
N GLY A 66 -6.27 16.13 -4.72
CA GLY A 66 -6.37 17.55 -5.06
C GLY A 66 -7.63 18.22 -4.51
N ARG A 67 -8.80 17.71 -4.87
CA ARG A 67 -10.11 18.28 -4.48
C ARG A 67 -10.38 18.29 -2.98
N ARG A 68 -9.68 17.45 -2.20
CA ARG A 68 -9.98 17.25 -0.76
C ARG A 68 -8.89 17.81 0.14
N LEU A 69 -7.64 17.51 -0.17
CA LEU A 69 -6.49 17.81 0.68
C LEU A 69 -5.82 19.15 0.35
N LYS A 70 -6.05 19.70 -0.86
CA LYS A 70 -5.53 21.02 -1.26
C LYS A 70 -6.54 22.16 -1.07
N ALA A 71 -7.67 21.90 -0.40
CA ALA A 71 -8.65 22.94 -0.13
C ALA A 71 -8.08 23.98 0.85
N LYS A 72 -8.27 25.27 0.54
CA LYS A 72 -7.78 26.39 1.34
C LYS A 72 -8.30 26.29 2.78
N GLY A 73 -7.42 26.52 3.77
CA GLY A 73 -7.77 26.49 5.19
C GLY A 73 -7.84 25.09 5.82
N THR A 74 -7.43 24.03 5.10
CA THR A 74 -7.33 22.69 5.70
C THR A 74 -5.90 22.38 6.15
N SER A 75 -5.75 21.94 7.40
CA SER A 75 -4.53 21.33 7.92
C SER A 75 -4.78 19.84 8.12
N TRP A 76 -3.85 19.01 7.67
CA TRP A 76 -4.01 17.56 7.69
C TRP A 76 -2.90 16.92 8.52
N PHE A 77 -3.30 16.16 9.53
CA PHE A 77 -2.39 15.23 10.16
C PHE A 77 -2.07 14.09 9.19
N ARG A 78 -0.80 13.91 8.83
CA ARG A 78 -0.37 12.98 7.76
C ARG A 78 -0.92 11.55 7.92
N PRO A 79 -0.87 10.90 9.11
CA PRO A 79 -1.51 9.60 9.30
C PRO A 79 -3.02 9.60 9.09
N GLY A 80 -3.71 10.68 9.49
CA GLY A 80 -5.15 10.86 9.26
C GLY A 80 -5.48 10.99 7.76
N ALA A 81 -4.70 11.78 7.03
CA ALA A 81 -4.84 11.93 5.59
C ALA A 81 -4.66 10.60 4.85
N HIS A 82 -3.65 9.80 5.22
CA HIS A 82 -3.41 8.49 4.61
C HIS A 82 -4.61 7.52 4.83
N ARG A 83 -5.18 7.49 6.04
CA ARG A 83 -6.35 6.65 6.34
C ARG A 83 -7.57 7.10 5.52
N LEU A 84 -7.81 8.40 5.41
CA LEU A 84 -8.90 8.94 4.59
C LEU A 84 -8.72 8.66 3.10
N LEU A 85 -7.50 8.78 2.57
CA LEU A 85 -7.20 8.43 1.19
C LEU A 85 -7.46 6.95 0.92
N SER A 86 -7.09 6.06 1.84
CA SER A 86 -7.36 4.63 1.72
C SER A 86 -8.87 4.34 1.59
N LEU A 87 -9.70 4.99 2.41
CA LEU A 87 -11.16 4.88 2.32
C LEU A 87 -11.71 5.47 1.02
N ARG A 88 -11.10 6.55 0.52
CA ARG A 88 -11.51 7.20 -0.73
C ARG A 88 -11.24 6.32 -1.94
N ILE A 89 -10.08 5.67 -1.99
CA ILE A 89 -9.72 4.71 -3.05
C ILE A 89 -10.75 3.57 -3.08
N LEU A 90 -11.10 2.99 -1.93
CA LEU A 90 -12.16 1.95 -1.87
C LEU A 90 -13.49 2.40 -2.47
N LYS A 91 -13.86 3.67 -2.28
CA LYS A 91 -15.10 4.23 -2.85
C LYS A 91 -14.97 4.45 -4.36
N GLN A 92 -13.80 4.87 -4.83
CA GLN A 92 -13.54 5.11 -6.26
C GLN A 92 -13.48 3.80 -7.06
N ASP A 93 -12.86 2.77 -6.48
CA ASP A 93 -12.73 1.43 -7.07
C ASP A 93 -14.01 0.58 -6.94
N ARG A 94 -15.07 1.15 -6.34
CA ARG A 94 -16.36 0.46 -6.08
C ARG A 94 -16.22 -0.81 -5.23
N THR A 95 -15.14 -0.95 -4.47
CA THR A 95 -14.89 -2.08 -3.56
C THR A 95 -15.30 -1.81 -2.12
N TRP A 96 -15.94 -0.67 -1.86
CA TRP A 96 -16.38 -0.23 -0.54
C TRP A 96 -17.16 -1.33 0.21
N ASP A 97 -18.21 -1.86 -0.41
CA ASP A 97 -19.07 -2.85 0.24
C ASP A 97 -18.32 -4.15 0.51
N ARG A 98 -17.54 -4.63 -0.48
CA ARG A 98 -16.71 -5.84 -0.32
C ARG A 98 -15.76 -5.72 0.86
N TYR A 99 -15.08 -4.58 0.99
CA TYR A 99 -14.15 -4.32 2.08
C TYR A 99 -14.84 -4.36 3.45
N TRP A 100 -16.00 -3.70 3.59
CA TRP A 100 -16.72 -3.65 4.85
C TRP A 100 -17.41 -4.97 5.19
N GLN A 101 -17.91 -5.71 4.21
CA GLN A 101 -18.47 -7.05 4.44
C GLN A 101 -17.42 -7.99 5.02
N ALA A 102 -16.25 -8.09 4.38
CA ALA A 102 -15.16 -8.94 4.87
C ALA A 102 -14.74 -8.60 6.31
N ARG A 103 -14.79 -7.31 6.66
CA ARG A 103 -14.42 -6.83 8.00
C ARG A 103 -15.49 -7.17 9.04
N ARG A 104 -16.77 -6.97 8.72
CA ARG A 104 -17.89 -7.38 9.59
C ARG A 104 -17.90 -8.88 9.82
N SER A 105 -17.71 -9.68 8.76
CA SER A 105 -17.63 -11.15 8.87
C SER A 105 -16.47 -11.60 9.77
N ARG A 106 -15.32 -10.92 9.70
CA ARG A 106 -14.20 -11.20 10.61
C ARG A 106 -14.54 -10.86 12.04
N THR A 107 -15.13 -9.70 12.30
CA THR A 107 -15.53 -9.28 13.64
C THR A 107 -16.56 -10.26 14.22
N SER A 108 -17.55 -10.68 13.43
CA SER A 108 -18.53 -11.68 13.88
C SER A 108 -17.87 -13.04 14.14
N LEU A 109 -16.87 -13.45 13.35
CA LEU A 109 -16.14 -14.69 13.57
C LEU A 109 -15.29 -14.65 14.84
N LEU A 110 -14.60 -13.53 15.10
CA LEU A 110 -13.84 -13.35 16.34
C LEU A 110 -14.76 -13.38 17.57
N ALA A 111 -15.90 -12.67 17.50
CA ALA A 111 -16.90 -12.71 18.56
C ALA A 111 -17.44 -14.14 18.78
N ALA A 112 -17.72 -14.88 17.71
CA ALA A 112 -18.18 -16.26 17.80
C ALA A 112 -17.12 -17.18 18.44
N LEU A 113 -15.84 -17.04 18.09
CA LEU A 113 -14.75 -17.81 18.70
C LEU A 113 -14.58 -17.47 20.19
N GLU A 114 -14.71 -16.20 20.56
CA GLU A 114 -14.67 -15.77 21.96
C GLU A 114 -15.84 -16.35 22.76
N THR A 115 -17.04 -16.44 22.17
CA THR A 115 -18.18 -17.12 22.83
C THR A 115 -18.05 -18.64 22.85
N ALA A 116 -17.38 -19.24 21.86
CA ALA A 116 -17.18 -20.69 21.75
C ALA A 116 -16.04 -21.21 22.64
N HIS A 117 -15.16 -20.32 23.09
CA HIS A 117 -14.23 -20.56 24.17
C HIS A 117 -14.77 -19.90 25.44
N PRO A 118 -15.68 -20.55 26.20
CA PRO A 118 -15.95 -20.07 27.54
C PRO A 118 -14.60 -20.08 28.26
N CYS A 119 -14.08 -18.88 28.57
CA CYS A 119 -13.00 -18.71 29.51
C CYS A 119 -13.42 -19.51 30.75
N GLY A 120 -12.79 -20.66 30.97
CA GLY A 120 -13.11 -21.50 32.10
C GLY A 120 -12.95 -20.66 33.35
N THR A 121 -14.06 -20.27 33.96
CA THR A 121 -14.03 -19.76 35.32
C THR A 121 -13.60 -20.95 36.16
N LEU A 122 -12.33 -20.98 36.53
CA LEU A 122 -11.88 -21.82 37.63
C LEU A 122 -12.71 -21.40 38.85
N ASP A 123 -13.41 -22.37 39.44
CA ASP A 123 -13.95 -22.17 40.77
C ASP A 123 -12.79 -21.96 41.77
N ALA A 124 -13.10 -21.47 42.97
CA ALA A 124 -12.10 -21.19 44.02
C ALA A 124 -11.36 -22.47 44.51
N THR A 125 -11.54 -23.61 43.86
CA THR A 125 -10.96 -24.91 44.20
C THR A 125 -10.20 -25.55 43.03
N GLY A 126 -10.13 -24.90 41.87
CA GLY A 126 -9.23 -25.27 40.77
C GLY A 126 -9.63 -26.54 40.02
N SER A 127 -10.91 -26.88 39.93
CA SER A 127 -11.39 -27.99 39.11
C SER A 127 -12.31 -27.52 37.99
N HIS A 128 -12.11 -28.07 36.78
CA HIS A 128 -12.92 -27.76 35.61
C HIS A 128 -14.34 -28.31 35.77
N VAL A 129 -15.33 -27.42 35.93
CA VAL A 129 -16.76 -27.78 35.83
C VAL A 129 -17.22 -27.52 34.39
N ILE A 130 -17.52 -28.59 33.65
CA ILE A 130 -18.26 -28.50 32.39
C ILE A 130 -19.73 -28.26 32.76
N VAL A 131 -20.23 -27.05 32.58
CA VAL A 131 -21.66 -26.76 32.71
C VAL A 131 -22.35 -27.28 31.44
N SER A 132 -23.03 -28.41 31.57
CA SER A 132 -23.92 -28.95 30.53
C SER A 132 -25.16 -28.04 30.44
N ALA A 133 -25.43 -27.51 29.25
CA ALA A 133 -26.67 -26.80 28.95
C ALA A 133 -27.84 -27.81 28.95
N GLY A 134 -28.68 -27.78 29.99
CA GLY A 134 -29.95 -28.49 30.03
C GLY A 134 -31.06 -27.66 29.36
N GLN A 135 -31.85 -28.33 28.52
CA GLN A 135 -33.19 -27.89 28.10
C GLN A 135 -34.18 -27.93 29.27
#